data_AF-A0A2M6WJH4-F1
#
_entry.id   AF-A0A2M6WJH4-F1
#
_cell.length_a   1.000
_cell.length_b   1.000
_cell.length_c   1.000
_cell.angle_alpha   90.00
_cell.angle_beta   90.00
_cell.angle_gamma   90.00
#
_symmetry.space_group_name_H-M   'P 1'
#
loop_
_entity.id
_entity.type
_entity.pdbx_description
1 polymer ?
#
loop_
_entity_poly.entity_id
_entity_poly.type
_entity_poly.pdbx_seq_one_letter_code
_entity_poly.pdbx_strand_id
1 'polypeptide(L)'
;MRIMHAKSSCCSALVRRFGKRRRQCKSCKSTWSIRRKKRGPKRIRTAHPLLRRILCEGYTLAQELRHFDSLGRSGIAQRFTNELQNFISSPPPPLPKGIYILIVDGVYFKFKRKEWVLYLMALKPVHSHRMYYLDPVLTKGRERFEEWCKAIDTIPTKTRKQIKALVSDGLRGFHQLATQNDWVHQRCQFHLLASLVRGKGKLRYLTRGSNVRRKLLTATRIMLSNESSQKRSRAQRSLRQYINDPNCPSYVRKHIIEFLEREADFRSYLTHPHLHLPTTTSAMESTGRLVRKATRTARTPNSLFLRAVAFLRLKRSVVCNGSYTQN
;
A
#
# COMPACT_ATOMS: atom_id res chain seq x y z
N MET A 1 -25.64 36.28 -29.10
CA MET A 1 -26.12 37.57 -28.56
C MET A 1 -27.44 37.91 -29.22
N ARG A 2 -28.54 38.02 -28.47
CA ARG A 2 -29.86 38.53 -28.91
C ARG A 2 -30.65 38.94 -27.65
N ILE A 3 -30.29 40.05 -27.01
CA ILE A 3 -31.08 40.61 -25.87
C ILE A 3 -31.14 42.15 -25.95
N MET A 4 -30.83 42.78 -27.09
CA MET A 4 -30.94 44.24 -27.21
C MET A 4 -32.40 44.75 -27.23
N HIS A 5 -33.39 43.85 -27.37
CA HIS A 5 -34.81 44.20 -27.43
C HIS A 5 -35.66 43.53 -26.35
N ALA A 6 -35.09 43.15 -25.20
CA ALA A 6 -35.91 42.65 -24.10
C ALA A 6 -36.75 43.78 -23.52
N LYS A 7 -38.08 43.67 -23.66
CA LYS A 7 -39.07 44.56 -23.07
C LYS A 7 -39.32 44.20 -21.59
N SER A 8 -39.58 45.21 -20.76
CA SER A 8 -39.91 45.04 -19.35
C SER A 8 -41.26 44.36 -19.20
N SER A 9 -41.42 43.51 -18.18
CA SER A 9 -42.70 42.82 -17.91
C SER A 9 -43.78 43.75 -17.34
N CYS A 10 -43.40 44.91 -16.82
CA CYS A 10 -44.34 45.85 -16.22
C CYS A 10 -45.00 46.81 -17.21
N CYS A 11 -44.26 47.30 -18.21
CA CYS A 11 -44.75 48.35 -19.12
C CYS A 11 -44.36 48.11 -20.58
N SER A 12 -43.82 46.94 -20.93
CA SER A 12 -43.29 46.64 -22.26
C SER A 12 -42.21 47.61 -22.78
N ALA A 13 -41.70 48.50 -21.92
CA ALA A 13 -40.66 49.47 -22.26
C ALA A 13 -39.27 48.84 -22.24
N LEU A 14 -38.28 49.52 -22.85
CA LEU A 14 -36.89 49.06 -22.90
C LEU A 14 -36.31 48.86 -21.49
N VAL A 15 -35.51 47.80 -21.36
CA VAL A 15 -34.88 47.42 -20.10
C VAL A 15 -33.41 47.87 -20.09
N ARG A 16 -33.01 48.63 -19.07
CA ARG A 16 -31.60 48.97 -18.84
C ARG A 16 -30.96 48.13 -17.75
N ARG A 17 -29.64 47.98 -17.81
CA ARG A 17 -28.85 47.38 -16.72
C ARG A 17 -28.86 48.35 -15.53
N PHE A 18 -29.14 47.84 -14.33
CA PHE A 18 -29.11 48.62 -13.10
C PHE A 18 -28.33 47.85 -12.04
N GLY A 19 -27.11 48.27 -11.74
CA GLY A 19 -26.19 47.54 -10.85
C GLY A 19 -25.73 46.17 -11.38
N LYS A 20 -25.17 45.34 -10.49
CA LYS A 20 -24.54 44.06 -10.87
C LYS A 20 -25.55 42.98 -11.28
N ARG A 21 -26.69 42.85 -10.58
CA ARG A 21 -27.67 41.76 -10.75
C ARG A 21 -29.12 42.22 -10.89
N ARG A 22 -29.38 43.51 -11.18
CA ARG A 22 -30.73 44.02 -11.36
C ARG A 22 -30.91 44.59 -12.78
N ARG A 23 -32.17 44.62 -13.19
CA ARG A 23 -32.64 45.31 -14.39
C ARG A 23 -33.66 46.36 -13.96
N GLN A 24 -33.79 47.40 -14.76
CA GLN A 24 -34.73 48.48 -14.52
C GLN A 24 -35.51 48.80 -15.79
N CYS A 25 -36.83 48.97 -15.65
CA CYS A 25 -37.68 49.52 -16.70
C CYS A 25 -37.31 51.00 -16.95
N LYS A 26 -37.11 51.40 -18.21
CA LYS A 26 -36.76 52.79 -18.53
C LYS A 26 -37.90 53.77 -18.24
N SER A 27 -39.15 53.33 -18.37
CA SER A 27 -40.37 54.14 -18.13
C SER A 27 -40.68 54.27 -16.64
N CYS A 28 -41.29 53.25 -16.01
CA CYS A 28 -41.74 53.33 -14.61
C CYS A 28 -40.66 53.13 -13.54
N LYS A 29 -39.38 52.99 -13.93
CA LYS A 29 -38.22 52.77 -13.03
C LYS A 29 -38.30 51.54 -12.11
N SER A 30 -39.31 50.69 -12.24
CA SER A 30 -39.42 49.43 -11.51
C SER A 30 -38.21 48.54 -11.78
N THR A 31 -37.72 47.88 -10.73
CA THR A 31 -36.52 47.04 -10.79
C THR A 31 -36.81 45.60 -10.43
N TRP A 32 -36.09 44.67 -11.05
CA TRP A 32 -36.15 43.25 -10.69
C TRP A 32 -34.77 42.62 -10.71
N SER A 33 -34.61 41.59 -9.89
CA SER A 33 -33.36 40.85 -9.76
C SER A 33 -33.28 39.74 -10.81
N ILE A 34 -32.17 39.69 -11.55
CA ILE A 34 -31.86 38.55 -12.40
C ILE A 34 -31.29 37.45 -11.52
N ARG A 35 -32.10 36.40 -11.30
CA ARG A 35 -31.60 35.14 -10.73
C ARG A 35 -30.59 34.54 -11.72
N ARG A 36 -29.43 34.12 -11.22
CA ARG A 36 -28.52 33.30 -12.04
C ARG A 36 -29.32 32.09 -12.51
N LYS A 37 -29.27 31.77 -13.81
CA LYS A 37 -29.74 30.46 -14.29
C LYS A 37 -29.14 29.41 -13.35
N LYS A 38 -29.98 28.51 -12.80
CA LYS A 38 -29.48 27.35 -12.04
C LYS A 38 -28.40 26.74 -12.93
N ARG A 39 -27.14 26.80 -12.47
CA ARG A 39 -26.10 26.00 -13.13
C ARG A 39 -26.63 24.58 -13.02
N GLY A 40 -26.68 23.85 -14.14
CA GLY A 40 -27.03 22.44 -14.10
C GLY A 40 -26.19 21.70 -13.06
N PRO A 41 -26.55 20.46 -12.72
CA PRO A 41 -25.77 19.65 -11.77
C PRO A 41 -24.29 19.83 -12.06
N LYS A 42 -23.49 20.22 -11.05
CA LYS A 42 -22.04 20.32 -11.23
C LYS A 42 -21.64 18.99 -11.86
N ARG A 43 -21.13 19.01 -13.11
CA ARG A 43 -20.54 17.81 -13.70
C ARG A 43 -19.61 17.27 -12.64
N ILE A 44 -19.89 16.05 -12.16
CA ILE A 44 -19.01 15.32 -11.27
C ILE A 44 -17.77 15.09 -12.14
N ARG A 45 -16.88 16.09 -12.17
CA ARG A 45 -15.53 15.92 -12.68
C ARG A 45 -14.99 14.91 -11.70
N THR A 46 -14.88 13.67 -12.14
CA THR A 46 -14.40 12.58 -11.32
C THR A 46 -13.17 13.09 -10.59
N ALA A 47 -13.18 13.06 -9.26
CA ALA A 47 -12.03 13.38 -8.39
C ALA A 47 -10.77 12.60 -8.80
N HIS A 48 -11.03 11.47 -9.45
CA HIS A 48 -10.15 10.38 -9.77
C HIS A 48 -8.90 10.75 -10.59
N PRO A 49 -8.95 11.59 -11.64
CA PRO A 49 -7.77 11.92 -12.44
C PRO A 49 -6.75 12.75 -11.66
N LEU A 50 -7.19 13.70 -10.83
CA LEU A 50 -6.26 14.51 -10.01
C LEU A 50 -5.52 13.63 -9.00
N LEU A 51 -6.25 12.79 -8.27
CA LEU A 51 -5.64 11.88 -7.29
C LEU A 51 -4.73 10.86 -7.97
N ARG A 52 -5.15 10.27 -9.10
CA ARG A 52 -4.35 9.30 -9.85
C ARG A 52 -3.06 9.92 -10.38
N ARG A 53 -3.09 11.09 -11.01
CA ARG A 53 -1.89 11.75 -11.53
C ARG A 53 -0.88 12.04 -10.41
N ILE A 54 -1.34 12.56 -9.28
CA ILE A 54 -0.45 12.88 -8.16
C ILE A 54 0.07 11.63 -7.45
N LEU A 55 -0.81 10.69 -7.09
CA LEU A 55 -0.45 9.56 -6.23
C LEU A 55 0.14 8.38 -7.01
N CYS A 56 -0.36 8.11 -8.22
CA CYS A 56 0.06 6.96 -9.02
C CYS A 56 1.11 7.33 -10.09
N GLU A 57 0.93 8.46 -10.77
CA GLU A 57 1.80 8.88 -11.88
C GLU A 57 2.95 9.78 -11.42
N GLY A 58 2.89 10.29 -10.18
CA GLY A 58 3.97 11.04 -9.54
C GLY A 58 4.00 12.54 -9.87
N TYR A 59 2.90 13.09 -10.37
CA TYR A 59 2.76 14.52 -10.63
C TYR A 59 2.79 15.32 -9.31
N THR A 60 3.37 16.51 -9.37
CA THR A 60 3.34 17.47 -8.27
C THR A 60 2.10 18.37 -8.37
N LEU A 61 1.68 18.94 -7.24
CA LEU A 61 0.62 19.96 -7.25
C LEU A 61 0.97 21.17 -8.13
N ALA A 62 2.27 21.49 -8.28
CA ALA A 62 2.74 22.56 -9.15
C ALA A 62 2.57 22.22 -10.64
N GLN A 63 2.78 20.97 -11.04
CA GLN A 63 2.51 20.51 -12.40
C GLN A 63 1.01 20.52 -12.70
N GLU A 64 0.20 20.05 -11.75
CA GLU A 64 -1.26 20.05 -11.91
C GLU A 64 -1.85 21.45 -12.06
N LEU A 65 -1.21 22.47 -11.48
CA LEU A 65 -1.66 23.86 -11.55
C LEU A 65 -1.83 24.35 -12.99
N ARG A 66 -1.03 23.82 -13.93
CA ARG A 66 -1.09 24.15 -15.37
C ARG A 66 -2.43 23.80 -16.02
N HIS A 67 -3.22 22.93 -15.38
CA HIS A 67 -4.56 22.56 -15.83
C HIS A 67 -5.68 23.41 -15.20
N PHE A 68 -5.33 24.41 -14.40
CA PHE A 68 -6.28 25.26 -13.67
C PHE A 68 -5.94 26.75 -13.76
N ASP A 69 -6.41 27.40 -14.83
CA ASP A 69 -6.13 28.82 -15.15
C ASP A 69 -6.55 29.84 -14.07
N SER A 70 -7.42 29.45 -13.14
CA SER A 70 -8.02 30.35 -12.13
C SER A 70 -7.67 30.00 -10.68
N LEU A 71 -6.87 28.95 -10.44
CA LEU A 71 -6.53 28.53 -9.09
C LEU A 71 -5.08 28.90 -8.77
N GLY A 72 -4.86 29.43 -7.57
CA GLY A 72 -3.54 29.52 -6.97
C GLY A 72 -3.07 28.18 -6.39
N ARG A 73 -1.80 28.13 -5.97
CA ARG A 73 -1.19 26.93 -5.33
C ARG A 73 -1.97 26.45 -4.10
N SER A 74 -2.47 27.37 -3.27
CA SER A 74 -3.30 27.04 -2.11
C SER A 74 -4.64 26.43 -2.53
N GLY A 75 -5.27 26.98 -3.57
CA GLY A 75 -6.54 26.48 -4.11
C GLY A 75 -6.44 25.05 -4.63
N ILE A 76 -5.36 24.71 -5.35
CA ILE A 76 -5.17 23.32 -5.81
C ILE A 76 -4.83 22.35 -4.67
N ALA A 77 -4.07 22.80 -3.67
CA ALA A 77 -3.77 22.00 -2.48
C ALA A 77 -5.03 21.70 -1.67
N GLN A 78 -5.91 22.69 -1.49
CA GLN A 78 -7.20 22.53 -0.83
C GLN A 78 -8.10 21.60 -1.64
N ARG A 79 -8.18 21.78 -2.96
CA ARG A 79 -8.94 20.88 -3.83
C ARG A 79 -8.43 19.44 -3.71
N PHE A 80 -7.12 19.21 -3.82
CA PHE A 80 -6.54 17.88 -3.64
C PHE A 80 -6.92 17.26 -2.28
N THR A 81 -6.86 18.05 -1.20
CA THR A 81 -7.22 17.58 0.14
C THR A 81 -8.70 17.19 0.24
N ASN A 82 -9.59 18.01 -0.32
CA ASN A 82 -11.03 17.73 -0.34
C ASN A 82 -11.34 16.48 -1.18
N GLU A 83 -10.73 16.35 -2.36
CA GLU A 83 -10.90 15.16 -3.21
C GLU A 83 -10.38 13.90 -2.52
N LEU A 84 -9.25 14.01 -1.81
CA LEU A 84 -8.67 12.91 -1.04
C LEU A 84 -9.63 12.43 0.06
N GLN A 85 -10.19 13.36 0.84
CA GLN A 85 -11.15 13.04 1.89
C GLN A 85 -12.44 12.42 1.33
N ASN A 86 -13.00 13.01 0.26
CA ASN A 86 -14.20 12.48 -0.40
C ASN A 86 -13.99 11.06 -0.93
N PHE A 87 -12.84 10.81 -1.56
CA PHE A 87 -12.50 9.50 -2.11
C PHE A 87 -12.35 8.42 -1.02
N ILE A 88 -11.76 8.78 0.12
CA ILE A 88 -11.54 7.86 1.24
C ILE A 88 -12.85 7.59 2.01
N SER A 89 -13.76 8.56 2.05
CA SER A 89 -15.07 8.41 2.67
C SER A 89 -15.98 7.42 1.93
N SER A 90 -15.68 7.14 0.65
CA SER A 90 -16.35 6.08 -0.10
C SER A 90 -15.90 4.69 0.40
N PRO A 91 -16.74 3.65 0.32
CA PRO A 91 -16.32 2.30 0.69
C PRO A 91 -15.17 1.81 -0.19
N PRO A 92 -14.28 0.93 0.32
CA PRO A 92 -13.20 0.36 -0.47
C PRO A 92 -13.77 -0.50 -1.62
N PRO A 93 -13.01 -0.67 -2.72
CA PRO A 93 -13.43 -1.53 -3.82
C PRO A 93 -13.76 -2.96 -3.35
N PRO A 94 -14.78 -3.62 -3.93
CA PRO A 94 -15.13 -4.97 -3.54
C PRO A 94 -14.00 -5.96 -3.86
N LEU A 95 -13.82 -6.91 -2.95
CA LEU A 95 -12.86 -8.00 -3.07
C LEU A 95 -13.47 -9.17 -3.88
N PRO A 96 -12.67 -9.91 -4.67
CA PRO A 96 -13.14 -11.11 -5.35
C PRO A 96 -13.47 -12.21 -4.34
N LYS A 97 -14.63 -12.86 -4.45
CA LYS A 97 -15.02 -13.95 -3.55
C LYS A 97 -14.00 -15.10 -3.58
N GLY A 98 -13.73 -15.70 -2.42
CA GLY A 98 -12.94 -16.93 -2.33
C GLY A 98 -12.25 -17.08 -0.97
N ILE A 99 -11.39 -18.09 -0.90
CA ILE A 99 -10.44 -18.28 0.20
C ILE A 99 -9.22 -17.39 -0.05
N TYR A 100 -8.71 -16.75 1.00
CA TYR A 100 -7.59 -15.81 0.89
C TYR A 100 -6.37 -16.24 1.69
N ILE A 101 -5.25 -15.74 1.20
CA ILE A 101 -3.98 -15.64 1.89
C ILE A 101 -3.80 -14.17 2.25
N LEU A 102 -3.60 -13.88 3.54
CA LEU A 102 -3.26 -12.55 4.02
C LEU A 102 -1.75 -12.32 3.88
N ILE A 103 -1.37 -11.27 3.18
CA ILE A 103 0.02 -10.86 3.00
C ILE A 103 0.22 -9.53 3.74
N VAL A 104 1.22 -9.48 4.61
CA VAL A 104 1.45 -8.32 5.50
C VAL A 104 2.87 -7.78 5.39
N ASP A 105 3.02 -6.47 5.58
CA ASP A 105 4.32 -5.78 5.65
C ASP A 105 4.20 -4.47 6.45
N GLY A 106 5.27 -4.10 7.16
CA GLY A 106 5.35 -2.90 7.99
C GLY A 106 6.19 -1.79 7.36
N VAL A 107 5.58 -0.63 7.08
CA VAL A 107 6.32 0.52 6.50
C VAL A 107 6.53 1.63 7.52
N TYR A 108 7.80 1.86 7.85
CA TYR A 108 8.22 2.82 8.87
C TYR A 108 8.34 4.26 8.33
N PHE A 109 7.81 5.21 9.09
CA PHE A 109 7.88 6.65 8.87
C PHE A 109 8.32 7.39 10.13
N LYS A 110 8.87 8.60 9.96
CA LYS A 110 9.26 9.48 11.07
C LYS A 110 8.66 10.88 10.87
N PHE A 111 7.93 11.36 11.87
CA PHE A 111 7.39 12.72 11.91
C PHE A 111 7.78 13.39 13.21
N LYS A 112 8.44 14.56 13.15
CA LYS A 112 8.92 15.30 14.34
C LYS A 112 9.65 14.37 15.33
N ARG A 113 10.61 13.57 14.83
CA ARG A 113 11.39 12.55 15.56
C ARG A 113 10.59 11.41 16.20
N LYS A 114 9.27 11.34 16.00
CA LYS A 114 8.42 10.23 16.46
C LYS A 114 8.30 9.18 15.36
N GLU A 115 8.42 7.92 15.74
CA GLU A 115 8.27 6.76 14.84
C GLU A 115 6.79 6.47 14.61
N TRP A 116 6.47 6.02 13.40
CA TRP A 116 5.14 5.60 12.98
C TRP A 116 5.27 4.38 12.07
N VAL A 117 4.34 3.44 12.19
CA VAL A 117 4.28 2.24 11.35
C VAL A 117 2.97 2.24 10.59
N LEU A 118 3.09 2.14 9.27
CA LEU A 118 1.98 1.91 8.37
C LEU A 118 1.90 0.41 8.07
N TYR A 119 0.91 -0.25 8.63
CA TYR A 119 0.63 -1.67 8.46
C TYR A 119 -0.05 -1.88 7.12
N LEU A 120 0.69 -2.43 6.16
CA LEU A 120 0.19 -2.78 4.85
C LEU A 120 -0.36 -4.20 4.86
N MET A 121 -1.55 -4.37 4.30
CA MET A 121 -2.21 -5.66 4.20
C MET A 121 -2.78 -5.84 2.80
N ALA A 122 -2.68 -7.05 2.27
CA ALA A 122 -3.36 -7.45 1.03
C ALA A 122 -3.90 -8.87 1.14
N LEU A 123 -4.97 -9.14 0.42
CA LEU A 123 -5.56 -10.46 0.30
C LEU A 123 -5.28 -11.01 -1.09
N LYS A 124 -4.64 -12.17 -1.15
CA LYS A 124 -4.46 -12.95 -2.38
C LYS A 124 -5.46 -14.10 -2.37
N PRO A 125 -6.46 -14.11 -3.28
CA PRO A 125 -7.26 -15.32 -3.49
C PRO A 125 -6.34 -16.49 -3.86
N VAL A 126 -6.61 -17.68 -3.32
CA VAL A 126 -5.77 -18.88 -3.51
C VAL A 126 -5.46 -19.12 -5.00
N HIS A 127 -6.50 -19.10 -5.85
CA HIS A 127 -6.39 -19.35 -7.29
C HIS A 127 -6.11 -18.11 -8.15
N SER A 128 -5.66 -17.00 -7.55
CA SER A 128 -5.29 -15.79 -8.27
C SER A 128 -3.79 -15.52 -8.21
N HIS A 129 -3.27 -14.97 -9.31
CA HIS A 129 -1.93 -14.39 -9.38
C HIS A 129 -1.91 -12.92 -8.93
N ARG A 130 -3.04 -12.38 -8.43
CA ARG A 130 -3.14 -11.00 -7.96
C ARG A 130 -3.48 -10.96 -6.48
N MET A 131 -2.90 -10.00 -5.78
CA MET A 131 -3.32 -9.63 -4.44
C MET A 131 -4.01 -8.27 -4.45
N TYR A 132 -5.00 -8.10 -3.60
CA TYR A 132 -5.86 -6.93 -3.50
C TYR A 132 -5.57 -6.21 -2.19
N TYR A 133 -5.29 -4.91 -2.27
CA TYR A 133 -4.95 -4.15 -1.08
C TYR A 133 -6.16 -3.95 -0.18
N LEU A 134 -5.90 -4.03 1.11
CA LEU A 134 -6.80 -3.53 2.15
C LEU A 134 -6.40 -2.10 2.50
N ASP A 135 -7.29 -1.40 3.20
CA ASP A 135 -6.91 -0.13 3.77
C ASP A 135 -5.82 -0.36 4.82
N PRO A 136 -4.73 0.44 4.79
CA PRO A 136 -3.66 0.29 5.75
C PRO A 136 -4.10 0.84 7.10
N VAL A 137 -3.37 0.48 8.16
CA VAL A 137 -3.53 1.10 9.48
C VAL A 137 -2.25 1.86 9.81
N LEU A 138 -2.37 3.08 10.34
CA LEU A 138 -1.22 3.88 10.76
C LEU A 138 -1.21 4.02 12.27
N THR A 139 -0.18 3.51 12.93
CA THR A 139 -0.04 3.64 14.38
C THR A 139 1.28 4.30 14.77
N LYS A 140 1.29 4.92 15.95
CA LYS A 140 2.44 5.64 16.50
C LYS A 140 3.32 4.66 17.25
N GLY A 141 4.63 4.77 17.06
CA GLY A 141 5.63 3.98 17.76
C GLY A 141 6.30 2.98 16.82
N ARG A 142 6.63 1.81 17.39
CA ARG A 142 7.27 0.71 16.68
C ARG A 142 6.26 -0.38 16.40
N GLU A 143 6.65 -1.24 15.49
CA GLU A 143 5.86 -2.41 15.13
C GLU A 143 5.81 -3.39 16.30
N ARG A 144 4.59 -3.83 16.65
CA ARG A 144 4.32 -4.72 17.79
C ARG A 144 3.20 -5.70 17.44
N PHE A 145 3.18 -6.82 18.16
CA PHE A 145 2.17 -7.85 17.99
C PHE A 145 0.74 -7.34 18.25
N GLU A 146 0.56 -6.54 19.30
CA GLU A 146 -0.77 -6.01 19.67
C GLU A 146 -1.31 -5.05 18.60
N GLU A 147 -0.41 -4.28 17.97
CA GLU A 147 -0.77 -3.36 16.89
C GLU A 147 -1.10 -4.11 15.59
N TRP A 148 -0.47 -5.26 15.34
CA TRP A 148 -0.85 -6.17 14.26
C TRP A 148 -2.24 -6.79 14.49
N CYS A 149 -2.56 -7.18 15.73
CA CYS A 149 -3.91 -7.66 16.08
C CYS A 149 -4.96 -6.58 15.76
N LYS A 150 -4.74 -5.35 16.24
CA LYS A 150 -5.61 -4.20 15.94
C LYS A 150 -5.73 -3.94 14.45
N ALA A 151 -4.64 -4.04 13.68
CA ALA A 151 -4.68 -3.85 12.24
C ALA A 151 -5.53 -4.92 11.55
N ILE A 152 -5.38 -6.19 11.93
CA ILE A 152 -6.17 -7.30 11.39
C ILE A 152 -7.64 -7.22 11.78
N ASP A 153 -7.95 -6.71 12.96
CA ASP A 153 -9.34 -6.52 13.40
C ASP A 153 -10.12 -5.54 12.53
N THR A 154 -9.44 -4.66 11.78
CA THR A 154 -10.09 -3.80 10.78
C THR A 154 -10.63 -4.57 9.57
N ILE A 155 -10.18 -5.81 9.36
CA ILE A 155 -10.68 -6.67 8.29
C ILE A 155 -12.09 -7.15 8.68
N PRO A 156 -13.12 -6.92 7.82
CA PRO A 156 -14.48 -7.37 8.10
C PRO A 156 -14.53 -8.84 8.47
N THR A 157 -15.28 -9.19 9.52
CA THR A 157 -15.33 -10.56 10.08
C THR A 157 -15.62 -11.62 9.02
N LYS A 158 -16.52 -11.31 8.08
CA LYS A 158 -16.83 -12.21 6.95
C LYS A 158 -15.60 -12.51 6.09
N THR A 159 -14.83 -11.49 5.74
CA THR A 159 -13.59 -11.63 4.96
C THR A 159 -12.51 -12.33 5.78
N ARG A 160 -12.39 -12.00 7.08
CA ARG A 160 -11.40 -12.60 7.98
C ARG A 160 -11.58 -14.11 8.12
N LYS A 161 -12.82 -14.60 8.23
CA LYS A 161 -13.14 -16.04 8.23
C LYS A 161 -12.74 -16.79 6.95
N GLN A 162 -12.57 -16.07 5.84
CA GLN A 162 -12.13 -16.64 4.56
C GLN A 162 -10.61 -16.69 4.42
N ILE A 163 -9.87 -16.07 5.35
CA ILE A 163 -8.41 -16.15 5.38
C ILE A 163 -8.03 -17.53 5.94
N LYS A 164 -7.13 -18.22 5.24
CA LYS A 164 -6.61 -19.55 5.65
C LYS A 164 -5.10 -19.59 5.83
N ALA A 165 -4.42 -18.52 5.45
CA ALA A 165 -2.98 -18.42 5.61
C ALA A 165 -2.51 -16.98 5.78
N LEU A 166 -1.36 -16.84 6.41
CA LEU A 166 -0.64 -15.59 6.63
C LEU A 166 0.77 -15.68 6.04
N VAL A 167 1.15 -14.69 5.23
CA VAL A 167 2.50 -14.54 4.69
C VAL A 167 3.11 -13.25 5.22
N SER A 168 4.25 -13.37 5.91
CA SER A 168 4.90 -12.24 6.60
C SER A 168 6.42 -12.24 6.44
N ASP A 169 7.07 -11.10 6.69
CA ASP A 169 8.54 -10.97 6.78
C ASP A 169 9.15 -11.66 8.02
N GLY A 170 8.33 -11.98 9.02
CA GLY A 170 8.71 -12.80 10.15
C GLY A 170 9.02 -12.04 11.44
N LEU A 171 8.30 -10.98 11.74
CA LEU A 171 8.30 -10.43 13.10
C LEU A 171 7.94 -11.50 14.14
N ARG A 172 8.56 -11.35 15.32
CA ARG A 172 8.20 -12.14 16.50
C ARG A 172 6.73 -11.87 16.83
N GLY A 173 5.92 -12.93 16.84
CA GLY A 173 4.48 -12.86 17.11
C GLY A 173 3.58 -13.28 15.94
N PHE A 174 4.07 -13.28 14.68
CA PHE A 174 3.20 -13.70 13.57
C PHE A 174 2.82 -15.19 13.61
N HIS A 175 3.68 -16.03 14.15
CA HIS A 175 3.34 -17.44 14.39
C HIS A 175 2.15 -17.53 15.36
N GLN A 176 2.23 -16.85 16.50
CA GLN A 176 1.12 -16.77 17.47
C GLN A 176 -0.14 -16.20 16.85
N LEU A 177 -0.02 -15.15 16.02
CA LEU A 177 -1.14 -14.53 15.30
C LEU A 177 -1.83 -15.53 14.37
N ALA A 178 -1.04 -16.32 13.65
CA ALA A 178 -1.55 -17.35 12.76
C ALA A 178 -2.24 -18.48 13.56
N THR A 179 -1.63 -18.95 14.65
CA THR A 179 -2.22 -19.96 15.54
C THR A 179 -3.55 -19.51 16.13
N GLN A 180 -3.63 -18.26 16.63
CA GLN A 180 -4.86 -17.71 17.22
C GLN A 180 -6.02 -17.60 16.22
N ASN A 181 -5.73 -17.52 14.93
CA ASN A 181 -6.74 -17.41 13.87
C ASN A 181 -6.91 -18.70 13.06
N ASP A 182 -6.27 -19.80 13.46
CA ASP A 182 -6.24 -21.07 12.71
C ASP A 182 -5.79 -20.88 11.26
N TRP A 183 -4.68 -20.16 11.08
CA TRP A 183 -4.07 -19.88 9.78
C TRP A 183 -2.74 -20.61 9.61
N VAL A 184 -2.48 -21.03 8.38
CA VAL A 184 -1.16 -21.52 7.98
C VAL A 184 -0.19 -20.36 7.88
N HIS A 185 0.93 -20.40 8.61
CA HIS A 185 1.94 -19.35 8.56
C HIS A 185 3.03 -19.67 7.53
N GLN A 186 3.29 -18.74 6.61
CA GLN A 186 4.43 -18.78 5.70
C GLN A 186 5.34 -17.56 5.94
N ARG A 187 6.59 -17.79 6.31
CA ARG A 187 7.60 -16.74 6.37
C ARG A 187 8.20 -16.51 4.99
N CYS A 188 8.45 -15.24 4.69
CA CYS A 188 9.01 -14.81 3.42
C CYS A 188 10.44 -15.32 3.24
N GLN A 189 10.66 -16.15 2.22
CA GLN A 189 11.99 -16.67 1.88
C GLN A 189 12.93 -15.55 1.40
N PHE A 190 12.38 -14.53 0.72
CA PHE A 190 13.19 -13.40 0.24
C PHE A 190 13.89 -12.68 1.40
N HIS A 191 13.21 -12.40 2.51
CA HIS A 191 13.81 -11.71 3.65
C HIS A 191 14.92 -12.54 4.31
N LEU A 192 14.70 -13.85 4.47
CA LEU A 192 15.73 -14.78 4.93
C LEU A 192 16.95 -14.74 4.02
N LEU A 193 16.77 -14.97 2.72
CA LEU A 193 17.87 -15.00 1.75
C LEU A 193 18.57 -13.64 1.61
N ALA A 194 17.81 -12.54 1.62
CA ALA A 194 18.34 -11.19 1.57
C ALA A 194 19.24 -10.90 2.77
N SER A 195 18.94 -11.42 3.97
CA SER A 195 19.81 -11.27 5.15
C SER A 195 21.19 -11.90 4.96
N LEU A 196 21.27 -13.01 4.21
CA LEU A 196 22.52 -13.70 3.86
C LEU A 196 23.31 -12.99 2.75
N VAL A 197 22.62 -12.14 2.00
CA VAL A 197 23.12 -11.40 0.84
C VAL A 197 23.44 -9.93 1.18
N ARG A 198 22.90 -9.39 2.29
CA ARG A 198 23.03 -7.98 2.70
C ARG A 198 24.49 -7.55 2.84
N GLY A 199 24.84 -6.41 2.24
CA GLY A 199 26.22 -5.88 2.19
C GLY A 199 27.01 -6.19 0.90
N LYS A 200 26.39 -6.80 -0.11
CA LYS A 200 27.01 -7.10 -1.42
C LYS A 200 26.96 -5.92 -2.40
N GLY A 201 27.60 -4.80 -2.04
CA GLY A 201 27.95 -3.74 -3.01
C GLY A 201 29.06 -4.19 -3.98
N LYS A 202 29.55 -3.27 -4.83
CA LYS A 202 30.59 -3.55 -5.86
C LYS A 202 31.87 -4.21 -5.30
N LEU A 203 32.19 -4.09 -4.01
CA LEU A 203 33.37 -4.67 -3.34
C LEU A 203 33.11 -6.11 -2.83
N ARG A 204 32.70 -6.99 -3.75
CA ARG A 204 32.16 -8.36 -3.54
C ARG A 204 33.13 -9.36 -2.90
N TYR A 205 34.44 -9.14 -2.99
CA TYR A 205 35.47 -10.13 -2.67
C TYR A 205 36.26 -9.84 -1.39
N LEU A 206 36.19 -8.62 -0.87
CA LEU A 206 37.00 -8.17 0.27
C LEU A 206 36.26 -8.21 1.61
N THR A 207 34.97 -8.56 1.62
CA THR A 207 34.20 -8.64 2.87
C THR A 207 34.52 -9.92 3.62
N ARG A 208 35.06 -9.79 4.84
CA ARG A 208 35.30 -10.91 5.77
C ARG A 208 34.04 -11.78 5.89
N GLY A 209 34.22 -13.10 5.75
CA GLY A 209 33.13 -14.08 5.83
C GLY A 209 32.31 -14.27 4.54
N SER A 210 32.71 -13.70 3.39
CA SER A 210 32.03 -13.87 2.10
C SER A 210 31.85 -15.35 1.69
N ASN A 211 32.88 -16.17 1.90
CA ASN A 211 32.85 -17.61 1.63
C ASN A 211 31.83 -18.35 2.51
N VAL A 212 31.83 -18.07 3.82
CA VAL A 212 30.87 -18.67 4.77
C VAL A 212 29.44 -18.30 4.40
N ARG A 213 29.18 -17.03 4.07
CA ARG A 213 27.86 -16.59 3.61
C ARG A 213 27.40 -17.29 2.34
N ARG A 214 28.30 -17.54 1.38
CA ARG A 214 27.97 -18.28 0.14
C ARG A 214 27.57 -19.72 0.46
N LYS A 215 28.35 -20.40 1.31
CA LYS A 215 28.05 -21.75 1.77
C LYS A 215 26.72 -21.83 2.51
N LEU A 216 26.46 -20.90 3.44
CA LEU A 216 25.18 -20.76 4.13
C LEU A 216 24.03 -20.52 3.17
N LEU A 217 24.18 -19.63 2.18
CA LEU A 217 23.16 -19.35 1.18
C LEU A 217 22.82 -20.59 0.35
N THR A 218 23.82 -21.33 -0.12
CA THR A 218 23.62 -22.58 -0.88
C THR A 218 22.87 -23.62 -0.05
N ALA A 219 23.30 -23.88 1.18
CA ALA A 219 22.64 -24.83 2.05
C ALA A 219 21.21 -24.39 2.42
N THR A 220 20.98 -23.09 2.64
CA THR A 220 19.65 -22.53 2.91
C THR A 220 18.71 -22.75 1.71
N ARG A 221 19.19 -22.56 0.47
CA ARG A 221 18.38 -22.81 -0.72
C ARG A 221 17.96 -24.28 -0.83
N ILE A 222 18.89 -25.22 -0.60
CA ILE A 222 18.57 -26.66 -0.57
C ILE A 222 17.51 -26.95 0.51
N MET A 223 17.64 -26.32 1.68
CA MET A 223 16.67 -26.45 2.77
C MET A 223 15.30 -25.81 2.48
N LEU A 224 15.21 -24.84 1.57
CA LEU A 224 13.93 -24.25 1.18
C LEU A 224 13.26 -25.05 0.05
N SER A 225 14.04 -25.71 -0.80
CA SER A 225 13.55 -26.44 -1.98
C SER A 225 12.88 -27.78 -1.63
N ASN A 226 12.15 -28.34 -2.62
CA ASN A 226 11.55 -29.67 -2.55
C ASN A 226 12.59 -30.78 -2.83
N GLU A 227 13.67 -30.78 -2.07
CA GLU A 227 14.75 -31.76 -2.18
C GLU A 227 14.51 -32.98 -1.29
N SER A 228 15.18 -34.09 -1.62
CA SER A 228 15.10 -35.32 -0.84
C SER A 228 15.50 -35.10 0.62
N SER A 229 14.92 -35.92 1.52
CA SER A 229 15.23 -35.90 2.95
C SER A 229 16.74 -36.01 3.21
N GLN A 230 17.45 -36.86 2.46
CA GLN A 230 18.89 -37.03 2.60
C GLN A 230 19.69 -35.76 2.26
N LYS A 231 19.37 -35.08 1.14
CA LYS A 231 20.03 -33.83 0.75
C LYS A 231 19.75 -32.73 1.77
N ARG A 232 18.52 -32.64 2.27
CA ARG A 232 18.14 -31.70 3.33
C ARG A 232 18.92 -31.97 4.62
N SER A 233 18.98 -33.22 5.09
CA SER A 233 19.73 -33.57 6.30
C SER A 233 21.22 -33.25 6.18
N ARG A 234 21.80 -33.37 4.97
CA ARG A 234 23.17 -32.90 4.69
C ARG A 234 23.25 -31.38 4.78
N ALA A 235 22.36 -30.64 4.11
CA ALA A 235 22.33 -29.18 4.14
C ALA A 235 22.11 -28.62 5.56
N GLN A 236 21.23 -29.22 6.36
CA GLN A 236 21.00 -28.85 7.76
C GLN A 236 22.25 -29.01 8.61
N ARG A 237 22.98 -30.13 8.46
CA ARG A 237 24.27 -30.34 9.12
C ARG A 237 25.30 -29.30 8.68
N SER A 238 25.39 -29.02 7.38
CA SER A 238 26.27 -27.98 6.85
C SER A 238 25.93 -26.60 7.41
N LEU A 239 24.65 -26.23 7.53
CA LEU A 239 24.24 -24.98 8.17
C LEU A 239 24.74 -24.89 9.62
N ARG A 240 24.52 -25.94 10.42
CA ARG A 240 25.00 -26.01 11.83
C ARG A 240 26.52 -25.92 11.94
N GLN A 241 27.25 -26.48 10.98
CA GLN A 241 28.71 -26.34 10.94
C GLN A 241 29.13 -24.90 10.60
N TYR A 242 28.57 -24.30 9.55
CA TYR A 242 28.98 -22.98 9.06
C TYR A 242 28.60 -21.83 9.98
N ILE A 243 27.56 -21.96 10.81
CA ILE A 243 27.24 -20.93 11.82
C ILE A 243 28.31 -20.81 12.91
N ASN A 244 29.05 -21.88 13.18
CA ASN A 244 30.13 -21.93 14.16
C ASN A 244 31.47 -21.46 13.60
N ASP A 245 31.55 -21.17 12.30
CA ASP A 245 32.75 -20.60 11.68
C ASP A 245 33.07 -19.23 12.32
N PRO A 246 34.34 -18.98 12.74
CA PRO A 246 34.74 -17.70 13.33
C PRO A 246 34.50 -16.50 12.42
N ASN A 247 34.45 -16.70 11.10
CA ASN A 247 34.17 -15.66 10.11
C ASN A 247 32.68 -15.48 9.82
N CYS A 248 31.79 -16.25 10.47
CA CYS A 248 30.35 -16.07 10.36
C CYS A 248 29.91 -14.82 11.15
N PRO A 249 29.34 -13.79 10.49
CA PRO A 249 28.85 -12.62 11.21
C PRO A 249 27.73 -12.99 12.19
N SER A 250 27.75 -12.39 13.38
CA SER A 250 26.77 -12.66 14.45
C SER A 250 25.31 -12.51 14.01
N TYR A 251 25.01 -11.49 13.19
CA TYR A 251 23.66 -11.28 12.68
C TYR A 251 23.22 -12.37 11.69
N VAL A 252 24.13 -12.88 10.85
CA VAL A 252 23.86 -13.99 9.92
C VAL A 252 23.62 -15.27 10.71
N ARG A 253 24.49 -15.54 11.71
CA ARG A 253 24.32 -16.66 12.65
C ARG A 253 22.94 -16.64 13.28
N LYS A 254 22.50 -15.49 13.80
CA LYS A 254 21.16 -15.33 14.40
C LYS A 254 20.04 -15.68 13.43
N HIS A 255 20.10 -15.20 12.19
CA HIS A 255 19.08 -15.49 11.18
C HIS A 255 19.03 -16.98 10.79
N ILE A 256 20.19 -17.65 10.69
CA ILE A 256 20.24 -19.08 10.38
C ILE A 256 19.74 -19.93 11.54
N ILE A 257 20.09 -19.59 12.79
CA ILE A 257 19.56 -20.27 13.98
C ILE A 257 18.03 -20.17 13.99
N GLU A 258 17.50 -18.96 13.81
CA GLU A 258 16.05 -18.74 13.77
C GLU A 258 15.38 -19.49 12.60
N PHE A 259 16.04 -19.58 11.44
CA PHE A 259 15.57 -20.38 10.32
C PHE A 259 15.52 -21.88 10.66
N LEU A 260 16.57 -22.42 11.29
CA LEU A 260 16.61 -23.83 11.68
C LEU A 260 15.56 -24.18 12.74
N GLU A 261 15.28 -23.27 13.68
CA GLU A 261 14.23 -23.43 14.69
C GLU A 261 12.82 -23.36 14.10
N ARG A 262 12.64 -22.65 12.98
CA ARG A 262 11.34 -22.37 12.37
C ARG A 262 11.25 -22.80 10.92
N GLU A 263 11.93 -23.90 10.57
CA GLU A 263 12.03 -24.36 9.18
C GLU A 263 10.64 -24.56 8.56
N ALA A 264 9.71 -25.13 9.33
CA ALA A 264 8.34 -25.38 8.91
C ALA A 264 7.65 -24.12 8.37
N ASP A 265 7.80 -22.98 9.06
CA ASP A 265 7.19 -21.70 8.67
C ASP A 265 7.70 -21.22 7.30
N PHE A 266 8.92 -21.57 6.88
CA PHE A 266 9.44 -21.17 5.56
C PHE A 266 9.04 -22.13 4.44
N ARG A 267 8.46 -23.28 4.79
CA ARG A 267 8.15 -24.39 3.88
C ARG A 267 6.66 -24.75 3.87
N SER A 268 5.80 -23.95 4.51
CA SER A 268 4.35 -24.18 4.53
C SER A 268 3.75 -24.32 3.13
N TYR A 269 4.32 -23.65 2.13
CA TYR A 269 3.91 -23.81 0.73
C TYR A 269 4.08 -25.23 0.17
N LEU A 270 5.00 -26.04 0.70
CA LEU A 270 5.20 -27.44 0.30
C LEU A 270 4.23 -28.39 1.02
N THR A 271 3.92 -28.10 2.28
CA THR A 271 3.01 -28.92 3.09
C THR A 271 1.53 -28.61 2.81
N HIS A 272 1.24 -27.40 2.29
CA HIS A 272 -0.10 -26.93 1.99
C HIS A 272 -0.20 -26.47 0.51
N PRO A 273 0.06 -27.35 -0.47
CA PRO A 273 0.12 -26.98 -1.88
C PRO A 273 -1.20 -26.40 -2.41
N HIS A 274 -2.33 -26.88 -1.87
CA HIS A 274 -3.66 -26.41 -2.22
C HIS A 274 -3.88 -24.90 -1.96
N LEU A 275 -3.15 -24.29 -1.02
CA LEU A 275 -3.25 -22.87 -0.70
C LEU A 275 -2.45 -21.97 -1.66
N HIS A 276 -1.55 -22.53 -2.49
CA HIS A 276 -0.72 -21.76 -3.42
C HIS A 276 -0.01 -20.56 -2.74
N LEU A 277 0.61 -20.83 -1.59
CA LEU A 277 1.26 -19.82 -0.76
C LEU A 277 2.43 -19.18 -1.51
N PRO A 278 2.51 -17.83 -1.58
CA PRO A 278 3.67 -17.19 -2.15
C PRO A 278 4.89 -17.39 -1.22
N THR A 279 6.02 -17.77 -1.80
CA THR A 279 7.27 -17.89 -1.05
C THR A 279 7.92 -16.55 -0.74
N THR A 280 7.43 -15.46 -1.35
CA THR A 280 7.96 -14.11 -1.16
C THR A 280 6.87 -13.05 -0.96
N THR A 281 7.23 -11.99 -0.25
CA THR A 281 6.42 -10.76 -0.09
C THR A 281 6.93 -9.63 -0.98
N SER A 282 7.71 -9.92 -2.04
CA SER A 282 8.36 -8.89 -2.88
C SER A 282 7.37 -7.92 -3.52
N ALA A 283 6.15 -8.38 -3.85
CA ALA A 283 5.08 -7.52 -4.32
C ALA A 283 4.64 -6.50 -3.24
N MET A 284 4.61 -6.91 -1.98
CA MET A 284 4.29 -6.02 -0.86
C MET A 284 5.44 -5.06 -0.54
N GLU A 285 6.69 -5.52 -0.56
CA GLU A 285 7.86 -4.64 -0.37
C GLU A 285 7.95 -3.56 -1.48
N SER A 286 7.69 -3.96 -2.73
CA SER A 286 7.56 -3.03 -3.86
C SER A 286 6.43 -2.03 -3.62
N THR A 287 5.30 -2.49 -3.08
CA THR A 287 4.19 -1.62 -2.68
C THR A 287 4.61 -0.63 -1.61
N GLY A 288 5.33 -1.04 -0.58
CA GLY A 288 5.87 -0.16 0.46
C GLY A 288 6.73 0.96 -0.12
N ARG A 289 7.61 0.65 -1.08
CA ARG A 289 8.39 1.66 -1.82
C ARG A 289 7.51 2.65 -2.59
N LEU A 290 6.45 2.16 -3.26
CA LEU A 290 5.52 3.01 -3.99
C LEU A 290 4.68 3.88 -3.06
N VAL A 291 4.24 3.36 -1.91
CA VAL A 291 3.56 4.13 -0.86
C VAL A 291 4.45 5.24 -0.36
N ARG A 292 5.75 4.97 -0.09
CA ARG A 292 6.72 6.03 0.28
C ARG A 292 6.81 7.11 -0.80
N LYS A 293 6.81 6.74 -2.09
CA LYS A 293 6.81 7.70 -3.21
C LYS A 293 5.53 8.55 -3.24
N ALA A 294 4.36 7.93 -3.13
CA ALA A 294 3.06 8.60 -3.14
C ALA A 294 2.83 9.51 -1.93
N THR A 295 3.43 9.17 -0.78
CA THR A 295 3.30 9.90 0.48
C THR A 295 4.46 10.85 0.77
N ARG A 296 5.47 10.97 -0.13
CA ARG A 296 6.68 11.79 0.03
C ARG A 296 6.43 13.23 0.52
N THR A 297 5.33 13.84 0.09
CA THR A 297 4.99 15.24 0.41
C THR A 297 4.10 15.38 1.64
N ALA A 298 3.72 14.28 2.29
CA ALA A 298 2.98 14.31 3.54
C ALA A 298 3.84 14.90 4.66
N ARG A 299 3.32 15.90 5.37
CA ARG A 299 4.00 16.56 6.49
C ARG A 299 3.47 16.14 7.85
N THR A 300 2.34 15.45 7.88
CA THR A 300 1.68 14.99 9.09
C THR A 300 1.31 13.50 8.97
N PRO A 301 1.21 12.76 10.09
CA PRO A 301 0.74 11.38 10.10
C PRO A 301 -0.62 11.22 9.41
N ASN A 302 -1.57 12.12 9.70
CA ASN A 302 -2.89 12.08 9.06
C ASN A 302 -2.80 12.28 7.53
N SER A 303 -2.00 13.24 7.04
CA SER A 303 -1.82 13.40 5.60
C SER A 303 -1.17 12.18 4.95
N LEU A 304 -0.26 11.50 5.66
CA LEU A 304 0.35 10.27 5.17
C LEU A 304 -0.67 9.14 5.07
N PHE A 305 -1.45 8.95 6.13
CA PHE A 305 -2.50 7.93 6.19
C PHE A 305 -3.49 8.11 5.02
N LEU A 306 -4.06 9.30 4.87
CA LEU A 306 -5.04 9.57 3.81
C LEU A 306 -4.45 9.30 2.41
N ARG A 307 -3.23 9.78 2.15
CA ARG A 307 -2.55 9.55 0.86
C ARG A 307 -2.28 8.07 0.61
N ALA A 308 -1.88 7.32 1.63
CA ALA A 308 -1.62 5.89 1.52
C ALA A 308 -2.91 5.10 1.22
N VAL A 309 -3.99 5.36 1.96
CA VAL A 309 -5.32 4.75 1.72
C VAL A 309 -5.77 5.03 0.29
N ALA A 310 -5.75 6.30 -0.13
CA ALA A 310 -6.17 6.66 -1.49
C ALA A 310 -5.29 6.01 -2.57
N PHE A 311 -3.97 6.00 -2.40
CA PHE A 311 -3.05 5.35 -3.33
C PHE A 311 -3.35 3.85 -3.48
N LEU A 312 -3.53 3.13 -2.38
CA LEU A 312 -3.80 1.69 -2.40
C LEU A 312 -5.15 1.37 -3.03
N ARG A 313 -6.19 2.14 -2.70
CA ARG A 313 -7.52 2.01 -3.33
C ARG A 313 -7.51 2.32 -4.83
N LEU A 314 -6.78 3.37 -5.26
CA LEU A 314 -6.60 3.70 -6.68
C LEU A 314 -5.86 2.61 -7.45
N LYS A 315 -4.84 2.00 -6.82
CA LYS A 315 -4.06 0.92 -7.42
C LYS A 315 -4.82 -0.41 -7.41
N ARG A 316 -5.66 -0.63 -6.40
CA ARG A 316 -6.56 -1.78 -6.15
C ARG A 316 -5.87 -3.13 -5.97
N SER A 317 -4.92 -3.49 -6.83
CA SER A 317 -4.25 -4.78 -6.82
C SER A 317 -2.84 -4.72 -7.39
N VAL A 318 -2.08 -5.80 -7.20
CA VAL A 318 -0.79 -6.03 -7.85
C VAL A 318 -0.61 -7.52 -8.13
N VAL A 319 0.19 -7.83 -9.15
CA VAL A 319 0.59 -9.19 -9.46
C VAL A 319 1.50 -9.72 -8.35
N CYS A 320 1.20 -10.91 -7.87
CA CYS A 320 1.93 -11.67 -6.86
C CYS A 320 2.12 -13.09 -7.38
N ASN A 321 3.18 -13.28 -8.15
CA ASN A 321 3.59 -14.59 -8.65
C ASN A 321 4.32 -15.31 -7.51
N GLY A 322 3.74 -16.41 -7.03
CA GLY A 322 4.06 -17.01 -5.74
C GLY A 322 5.40 -17.74 -5.63
N SER A 323 6.25 -17.73 -6.66
CA SER A 323 7.52 -18.46 -6.65
C SER A 323 8.67 -17.53 -6.98
N TYR A 324 9.65 -17.45 -6.09
CA TYR A 324 11.01 -17.06 -6.47
C TYR A 324 11.52 -18.14 -7.43
N THR A 325 11.49 -17.87 -8.73
CA THR A 325 12.14 -18.75 -9.72
C THR A 325 13.62 -18.80 -9.35
N GLN A 326 14.03 -19.95 -8.78
CA GLN A 326 15.42 -20.27 -8.56
C GLN A 326 16.03 -20.56 -9.93
N ASN A 327 16.47 -19.51 -10.63
CA ASN A 327 17.51 -19.64 -11.63
C ASN A 327 18.86 -19.44 -10.95
#